data_AF-A0A9X1Y244-F1
#
_entry.id   AF-A0A9X1Y244-F1
#
_cell.length_a   1.000
_cell.length_b   1.000
_cell.length_c   1.000
_cell.angle_alpha   90.00
_cell.angle_beta   90.00
_cell.angle_gamma   90.00
#
_symmetry.space_group_name_H-M   'P 1'
#
loop_
_entity.id
_entity.type
_entity.pdbx_description
1 polymer ?
#
loop_
_entity_poly.entity_id
_entity_poly.type
_entity_poly.pdbx_seq_one_letter_code
_entity_poly.pdbx_strand_id
1 'polypeptide(L)'
;MAIINSENIVGTKEIGDLFGVSSSAVVNLQNRYIDFPVPIKRLESGPIFDLLEIQEWGVKHNRIPIRNTVPIEAGDHKSIAIVGLPRTGKSYSSSVFVAEHECFVLRRAFSGAGDDFTQCAVKIIVSSKIMEPYAQFNTENEEERQYSRIDEKSLINFVTEINAYLKQKRESGAEISPSEYIEIFVQPSQLAAEILNENKLSYLIITDTPGVSDSYELVQIAEAHLVMLVLTDSGGETARAGFKKIVEGIAPLVAAGDACFLYNLKKPCDDEEEYADMQREAETAMQSFEAEFAPLRKSIIDTSMNILHPSKSVLGIPGMKDRRINFAEEAFRQRLKEVINRSFKGEGLELINKELQDSLKEAITGAEQLTEEGICNSFLNFLTNVLSQIPRLASDLTKPDYFQTFKSKNHARVKSQDGYRIDNAVKIERKDSLSRLYQSFSTYTAENTPDLLKQAGIKLFYKLISEELKSDSGIGVGIHPWEDYPPITMRAIEYTLASELEQAFLQGANDPAHTYCDTMKRNGIISKSWHCVRIDVNKLYLLPILKNCGVLSLHSSNLMELVRNRYIGGLRKVGEFKAWEQCLEAFDTKITANFSPNNLVKSTGI
;
A
#
# COMPACT_ATOMS: atom_id res chain seq x y z
N MET A 1 -14.68 47.54 26.62
CA MET A 1 -14.51 47.36 25.16
C MET A 1 -13.12 46.78 24.96
N ALA A 2 -13.02 45.49 24.62
CA ALA A 2 -11.76 44.93 24.18
C ALA A 2 -11.39 45.59 22.85
N ILE A 3 -10.18 46.11 22.75
CA ILE A 3 -9.64 46.65 21.50
C ILE A 3 -9.37 45.43 20.61
N ILE A 4 -10.26 45.16 19.66
CA ILE A 4 -10.05 44.11 18.68
C ILE A 4 -8.95 44.59 17.75
N ASN A 5 -7.77 43.97 17.83
CA ASN A 5 -6.70 44.20 16.87
C ASN A 5 -7.18 43.69 15.51
N SER A 6 -7.16 44.53 14.47
CA SER A 6 -7.58 44.15 13.12
C SER A 6 -6.80 42.98 12.55
N GLU A 7 -5.61 42.70 13.07
CA GLU A 7 -4.76 41.57 12.71
C GLU A 7 -5.26 40.22 13.26
N ASN A 8 -6.18 40.23 14.24
CA ASN A 8 -6.72 39.02 14.88
C ASN A 8 -8.17 38.70 14.43
N ILE A 9 -8.63 39.27 13.32
CA ILE A 9 -9.97 39.00 12.79
C ILE A 9 -9.85 38.04 11.61
N VAL A 10 -10.62 36.96 11.63
CA VAL A 10 -10.71 36.00 10.52
C VAL A 10 -12.14 35.78 10.07
N GLY A 11 -12.33 35.58 8.76
CA GLY A 11 -13.59 35.16 8.18
C GLY A 11 -13.62 33.64 7.96
N THR A 12 -14.77 33.15 7.49
CA THR A 12 -14.99 31.71 7.22
C THR A 12 -13.98 31.12 6.23
N LYS A 13 -13.48 31.92 5.28
CA LYS A 13 -12.47 31.47 4.32
C LYS A 13 -11.12 31.26 4.99
N GLU A 14 -10.68 32.24 5.77
CA GLU A 14 -9.40 32.19 6.48
C GLU A 14 -9.40 31.06 7.53
N ILE A 15 -10.55 30.81 8.18
CA ILE A 15 -10.73 29.65 9.07
C ILE A 15 -10.61 28.33 8.28
N GLY A 16 -11.20 28.26 7.08
CA GLY A 16 -11.09 27.09 6.20
C GLY A 16 -9.64 26.83 5.81
N ASP A 17 -8.91 27.87 5.41
CA ASP A 17 -7.48 27.78 5.10
C ASP A 17 -6.64 27.41 6.35
N LEU A 18 -7.05 27.86 7.54
CA LEU A 18 -6.41 27.49 8.81
C LEU A 18 -6.56 25.99 9.12
N PHE A 19 -7.77 25.45 8.97
CA PHE A 19 -8.11 24.05 9.28
C PHE A 19 -7.84 23.07 8.13
N GLY A 20 -7.58 23.57 6.92
CA GLY A 20 -7.37 22.76 5.73
C GLY A 20 -8.68 22.21 5.13
N VAL A 21 -9.79 22.93 5.26
CA VAL A 21 -11.13 22.53 4.81
C VAL A 21 -11.79 23.66 4.00
N SER A 22 -12.84 23.33 3.22
CA SER A 22 -13.62 24.33 2.50
C SER A 22 -14.40 25.29 3.42
N SER A 23 -14.73 26.50 2.92
CA SER A 23 -15.53 27.46 3.68
C SER A 23 -16.93 26.93 4.04
N SER A 24 -17.51 26.06 3.19
CA SER A 24 -18.75 25.35 3.49
C SER A 24 -18.61 24.40 4.67
N ALA A 25 -17.49 23.66 4.76
CA ALA A 25 -17.22 22.78 5.89
C ALA A 25 -17.15 23.57 7.21
N VAL A 26 -16.56 24.77 7.20
CA VAL A 26 -16.53 25.65 8.39
C VAL A 26 -17.92 26.08 8.84
N VAL A 27 -18.86 26.31 7.92
CA VAL A 27 -20.26 26.63 8.27
C VAL A 27 -20.94 25.44 8.93
N ASN A 28 -20.68 24.22 8.46
CA ASN A 28 -21.25 23.01 9.06
C ASN A 28 -20.67 22.74 10.45
N LEU A 29 -19.37 22.99 10.66
CA LEU A 29 -18.74 22.93 11.98
C LEU A 29 -19.41 23.89 12.98
N GLN A 30 -19.70 25.13 12.57
CA GLN A 30 -20.42 26.11 13.39
C GLN A 30 -21.80 25.60 13.85
N ASN A 31 -22.53 24.91 12.97
CA ASN A 31 -23.86 24.41 13.27
C ASN A 31 -23.84 23.16 14.15
N ARG A 32 -22.80 22.33 14.02
CA ARG A 32 -22.68 21.06 14.71
C ARG A 32 -22.14 21.21 16.13
N TYR A 33 -21.13 22.05 16.31
CA TYR A 33 -20.45 22.22 17.59
C TYR A 33 -21.05 23.39 18.35
N ILE A 34 -21.80 23.07 19.41
CA ILE A 34 -22.40 24.10 20.28
C ILE A 34 -21.36 25.00 20.95
N ASP A 35 -20.12 24.51 21.07
CA ASP A 35 -18.98 25.25 21.63
C ASP A 35 -18.08 25.91 20.56
N PHE A 36 -18.51 25.96 19.29
CA PHE A 36 -17.80 26.70 18.25
C PHE A 36 -17.79 28.21 18.59
N PRO A 37 -16.66 28.94 18.38
CA PRO A 37 -16.56 30.35 18.74
C PRO A 37 -17.67 31.20 18.12
N VAL A 38 -18.24 32.10 18.94
CA VAL A 38 -19.33 32.96 18.50
C VAL A 38 -18.76 34.08 17.63
N PRO A 39 -19.38 34.41 16.47
CA PRO A 39 -18.90 35.51 15.65
C PRO A 39 -18.88 36.83 16.42
N ILE A 40 -17.76 37.56 16.36
CA ILE A 40 -17.64 38.93 16.88
C ILE A 40 -18.72 39.81 16.25
N LYS A 41 -18.92 39.64 14.93
CA LYS A 41 -19.93 40.35 14.15
C LYS A 41 -20.33 39.54 12.92
N ARG A 42 -21.59 39.68 12.51
CA ARG A 42 -22.07 39.18 11.21
C ARG A 42 -22.16 40.36 10.24
N LEU A 43 -21.35 40.33 9.18
CA LEU A 43 -21.37 41.30 8.08
C LEU A 43 -22.21 40.75 6.93
N GLU A 44 -22.56 41.60 5.95
CA GLU A 44 -23.23 41.16 4.71
C GLU A 44 -22.37 40.16 3.92
N SER A 45 -21.04 40.29 4.00
CA SER A 45 -20.08 39.38 3.38
C SER A 45 -19.84 38.09 4.16
N GLY A 46 -20.40 37.94 5.37
CA GLY A 46 -20.24 36.76 6.23
C GLY A 46 -19.84 37.09 7.69
N PRO A 47 -19.83 36.08 8.58
CA PRO A 47 -19.38 36.25 9.95
C PRO A 47 -17.87 36.43 10.05
N ILE A 48 -17.45 37.24 11.03
CA ILE A 48 -16.04 37.42 11.42
C ILE A 48 -15.84 36.98 12.88
N PHE A 49 -14.68 36.39 13.16
CA PHE A 49 -14.35 35.72 14.43
C PHE A 49 -13.03 36.23 14.99
N ASP A 50 -12.83 36.01 16.29
CA ASP A 50 -11.53 36.20 16.93
C ASP A 50 -10.60 35.03 16.56
N LEU A 51 -9.45 35.34 15.98
CA LEU A 51 -8.46 34.35 15.57
C LEU A 51 -7.96 33.50 16.74
N LEU A 52 -7.79 34.08 17.93
CA LEU A 52 -7.28 33.35 19.10
C LEU A 52 -8.31 32.33 19.59
N GLU A 53 -9.59 32.72 19.68
CA GLU A 53 -10.66 31.79 20.05
C GLU A 53 -10.80 30.65 19.02
N ILE A 54 -10.69 30.97 17.74
CA ILE A 54 -10.68 29.98 16.65
C ILE A 54 -9.47 29.05 16.78
N GLN A 55 -8.30 29.57 17.11
CA GLN A 55 -7.10 28.76 17.29
C GLN A 55 -7.21 27.86 18.51
N GLU A 56 -7.67 28.38 19.65
CA GLU A 56 -7.89 27.59 20.87
C GLU A 56 -8.92 26.48 20.63
N TRP A 57 -10.05 26.81 19.98
CA TRP A 57 -11.05 25.83 19.59
C TRP A 57 -10.46 24.80 18.62
N GLY A 58 -9.70 25.25 17.62
CA GLY A 58 -9.07 24.39 16.64
C GLY A 58 -8.03 23.43 17.25
N VAL A 59 -7.28 23.86 18.27
CA VAL A 59 -6.38 22.98 19.04
C VAL A 59 -7.19 21.98 19.86
N LYS A 60 -8.22 22.45 20.58
CA LYS A 60 -9.08 21.62 21.44
C LYS A 60 -9.75 20.49 20.65
N HIS A 61 -10.20 20.79 19.44
CA HIS A 61 -10.93 19.88 18.56
C HIS A 61 -10.04 19.29 17.45
N ASN A 62 -8.71 19.29 17.60
CA ASN A 62 -7.82 18.59 16.67
C ASN A 62 -7.97 19.05 15.19
N ARG A 63 -8.26 20.33 14.93
CA ARG A 63 -8.52 20.87 13.57
C ARG A 63 -7.36 21.66 12.97
N ILE A 64 -6.34 22.01 13.74
CA ILE A 64 -5.18 22.76 13.22
C ILE A 64 -4.13 21.77 12.71
N PRO A 65 -3.78 21.81 11.41
CA PRO A 65 -2.72 20.98 10.86
C PRO A 65 -1.37 21.30 11.54
N ILE A 66 -0.55 20.28 11.77
CA ILE A 66 0.81 20.48 12.27
C ILE A 66 1.69 20.93 11.09
N ARG A 67 1.92 22.24 11.00
CA ARG A 67 2.49 22.91 9.80
C ARG A 67 4.01 22.74 9.61
N ASN A 68 4.73 22.24 10.62
CA ASN A 68 6.21 22.12 10.58
C ASN A 68 6.71 20.73 10.14
N THR A 69 5.84 19.91 9.57
CA THR A 69 6.18 18.54 9.19
C THR A 69 6.95 18.56 7.88
N VAL A 70 8.26 18.36 7.98
CA VAL A 70 9.13 18.12 6.83
C VAL A 70 8.51 16.96 6.05
N PRO A 71 8.13 17.14 4.77
CA PRO A 71 7.57 16.04 4.00
C PRO A 71 8.60 14.93 3.95
N ILE A 72 8.13 13.68 4.11
CA ILE A 72 8.97 12.52 3.81
C ILE A 72 9.41 12.72 2.37
N GLU A 73 10.71 12.96 2.16
CA GLU A 73 11.22 13.02 0.80
C GLU A 73 10.86 11.70 0.13
N ALA A 74 10.11 11.77 -0.98
CA ALA A 74 9.72 10.54 -1.64
C ALA A 74 10.98 9.79 -2.07
N GLY A 75 10.96 8.50 -1.77
CA GLY A 75 12.02 7.55 -2.09
C GLY A 75 11.45 6.14 -1.97
N ASP A 76 12.32 5.15 -2.04
CA ASP A 76 11.89 3.75 -2.00
C ASP A 76 11.27 3.41 -0.65
N HIS A 77 10.21 2.63 -0.67
CA HIS A 77 9.46 2.23 0.51
C HIS A 77 9.04 0.77 0.42
N LYS A 78 8.75 0.20 1.58
CA LYS A 78 8.08 -1.10 1.70
C LYS A 78 6.93 -0.98 2.69
N SER A 79 5.96 -1.86 2.54
CA SER A 79 4.72 -1.86 3.31
C SER A 79 4.49 -3.21 3.97
N ILE A 80 4.05 -3.18 5.22
CA ILE A 80 3.71 -4.34 6.03
C ILE A 80 2.23 -4.21 6.40
N ALA A 81 1.43 -5.26 6.22
CA ALA A 81 0.08 -5.31 6.76
C ALA A 81 0.01 -6.33 7.89
N ILE A 82 -0.61 -5.94 9.00
CA ILE A 82 -0.81 -6.79 10.18
C ILE A 82 -2.29 -7.16 10.24
N VAL A 83 -2.55 -8.47 10.20
CA VAL A 83 -3.87 -9.06 9.97
C VAL A 83 -4.16 -10.08 11.04
N GLY A 84 -5.42 -10.18 11.47
CA GLY A 84 -5.81 -11.17 12.48
C GLY A 84 -7.13 -10.82 13.13
N LEU A 85 -7.68 -11.79 13.83
CA LEU A 85 -8.93 -11.64 14.57
C LEU A 85 -8.86 -10.49 15.61
N PRO A 86 -9.99 -9.97 16.10
CA PRO A 86 -10.00 -9.02 17.20
C PRO A 86 -9.24 -9.57 18.42
N ARG A 87 -8.61 -8.67 19.19
CA ARG A 87 -7.93 -9.00 20.46
C ARG A 87 -6.77 -10.01 20.37
N THR A 88 -6.13 -10.14 19.21
CA THR A 88 -4.96 -11.02 19.02
C THR A 88 -3.61 -10.37 19.32
N GLY A 89 -3.56 -9.04 19.50
CA GLY A 89 -2.33 -8.28 19.77
C GLY A 89 -1.72 -7.57 18.55
N LYS A 90 -2.52 -7.27 17.53
CA LYS A 90 -2.07 -6.56 16.30
C LYS A 90 -1.43 -5.20 16.59
N SER A 91 -2.09 -4.38 17.40
CA SER A 91 -1.60 -3.02 17.74
C SER A 91 -0.34 -3.03 18.60
N TYR A 92 -0.12 -4.09 19.38
CA TYR A 92 1.18 -4.30 20.02
C TYR A 92 2.27 -4.63 18.99
N SER A 93 1.96 -5.50 18.01
CA SER A 93 2.88 -5.87 16.95
C SER A 93 3.24 -4.69 16.04
N SER A 94 2.30 -3.78 15.75
CA SER A 94 2.57 -2.57 14.96
C SER A 94 3.43 -1.54 15.73
N SER A 95 3.31 -1.48 17.06
CA SER A 95 4.06 -0.52 17.90
C SER A 95 5.57 -0.74 17.91
N VAL A 96 6.07 -1.94 17.62
CA VAL A 96 7.51 -2.26 17.70
C VAL A 96 8.38 -1.49 16.70
N PHE A 97 7.77 -0.97 15.64
CA PHE A 97 8.44 -0.18 14.61
C PHE A 97 8.62 1.30 15.00
N VAL A 98 7.99 1.73 16.09
CA VAL A 98 7.91 3.13 16.49
C VAL A 98 8.93 3.44 17.58
N ALA A 99 9.52 4.64 17.53
CA ALA A 99 10.44 5.14 18.56
C ALA A 99 9.87 4.92 19.98
N GLU A 100 10.76 4.64 20.94
CA GLU A 100 10.38 4.06 22.23
C GLU A 100 9.36 4.91 23.00
N HIS A 101 9.53 6.24 23.01
CA HIS A 101 8.62 7.15 23.69
C HIS A 101 7.19 7.08 23.09
N GLU A 102 7.07 7.17 21.77
CA GLU A 102 5.80 7.12 21.04
C GLU A 102 5.19 5.70 21.05
N CYS A 103 6.02 4.66 21.06
CA CYS A 103 5.58 3.26 21.11
C CYS A 103 4.61 3.01 22.28
N PHE A 104 4.93 3.49 23.48
CA PHE A 104 4.05 3.33 24.64
C PHE A 104 2.77 4.16 24.55
N VAL A 105 2.83 5.34 23.93
CA VAL A 105 1.67 6.19 23.66
C VAL A 105 0.71 5.47 22.72
N LEU A 106 1.21 4.89 21.63
CA LEU A 106 0.42 4.11 20.67
C LEU A 106 -0.20 2.87 21.33
N ARG A 107 0.57 2.12 22.13
CA ARG A 107 0.06 0.94 22.85
C ARG A 107 -1.16 1.31 23.69
N ARG A 108 -1.11 2.42 24.43
CA ARG A 108 -2.26 2.86 25.25
C ARG A 108 -3.43 3.35 24.43
N ALA A 109 -3.17 4.16 23.39
CA ALA A 109 -4.23 4.73 22.56
C ALA A 109 -5.00 3.68 21.74
N PHE A 110 -4.32 2.64 21.26
CA PHE A 110 -4.93 1.64 20.37
C PHE A 110 -5.18 0.27 21.04
N SER A 111 -4.60 -0.01 22.20
CA SER A 111 -4.70 -1.34 22.87
C SER A 111 -5.36 -1.30 24.26
N GLY A 112 -5.65 -0.12 24.80
CA GLY A 112 -5.83 0.10 26.25
C GLY A 112 -7.15 -0.30 26.93
N ALA A 113 -8.14 -0.91 26.28
CA ALA A 113 -9.47 -1.02 26.93
C ALA A 113 -10.34 -2.25 26.65
N GLY A 114 -9.87 -3.32 26.00
CA GLY A 114 -10.70 -4.52 25.77
C GLY A 114 -11.92 -4.34 24.85
N ASP A 115 -12.28 -3.10 24.53
CA ASP A 115 -13.21 -2.69 23.48
C ASP A 115 -12.55 -2.73 22.10
N ASP A 116 -13.36 -2.92 21.05
CA ASP A 116 -12.93 -2.91 19.65
C ASP A 116 -12.50 -1.49 19.22
N PHE A 117 -11.32 -1.07 19.66
CA PHE A 117 -10.81 0.31 19.53
C PHE A 117 -10.34 0.67 18.11
N THR A 118 -9.99 -0.32 17.29
CA THR A 118 -9.57 -0.10 15.90
C THR A 118 -10.78 -0.29 14.98
N GLN A 119 -11.60 0.75 14.81
CA GLN A 119 -12.78 0.72 13.96
C GLN A 119 -12.48 0.97 12.48
N CYS A 120 -11.35 1.61 12.19
CA CYS A 120 -10.79 1.81 10.85
C CYS A 120 -9.32 1.42 10.85
N ALA A 121 -8.70 1.37 9.67
CA ALA A 121 -7.30 1.04 9.58
C ALA A 121 -6.38 2.15 10.11
N VAL A 122 -5.24 1.74 10.65
CA VAL A 122 -4.20 2.66 11.12
C VAL A 122 -2.94 2.41 10.30
N LYS A 123 -2.55 3.38 9.47
CA LYS A 123 -1.32 3.38 8.69
C LYS A 123 -0.23 4.14 9.46
N ILE A 124 0.76 3.44 9.97
CA ILE A 124 1.92 4.00 10.65
C ILE A 124 3.05 4.17 9.62
N ILE A 125 3.43 5.42 9.37
CA ILE A 125 4.48 5.80 8.45
C ILE A 125 5.73 6.15 9.27
N VAL A 126 6.78 5.36 9.07
CA VAL A 126 8.01 5.41 9.86
C VAL A 126 9.15 5.94 9.00
N SER A 127 9.76 7.05 9.39
CA SER A 127 10.91 7.64 8.69
C SER A 127 11.80 8.43 9.63
N SER A 128 13.12 8.35 9.42
CA SER A 128 14.11 9.15 10.15
C SER A 128 14.04 10.66 9.84
N LYS A 129 13.33 11.04 8.77
CA LYS A 129 13.13 12.45 8.38
C LYS A 129 11.98 13.13 9.13
N ILE A 130 11.19 12.36 9.88
CA ILE A 130 10.08 12.91 10.67
C ILE A 130 10.67 13.57 11.92
N MET A 131 10.50 14.89 12.01
CA MET A 131 11.00 15.67 13.15
C MET A 131 9.98 15.75 14.28
N GLU A 132 8.72 16.01 13.93
CA GLU A 132 7.60 16.11 14.88
C GLU A 132 6.56 15.04 14.55
N PRO A 133 6.41 14.01 15.41
CA PRO A 133 5.40 12.98 15.21
C PRO A 133 3.97 13.51 15.30
N TYR A 134 3.09 13.02 14.42
CA TYR A 134 1.68 13.42 14.40
C TYR A 134 0.77 12.33 13.84
N ALA A 135 -0.52 12.43 14.14
CA ALA A 135 -1.58 11.62 13.55
C ALA A 135 -2.53 12.49 12.75
N GLN A 136 -3.15 11.93 11.71
CA GLN A 136 -4.24 12.55 10.96
C GLN A 136 -5.32 11.54 10.61
N PHE A 137 -6.57 11.99 10.61
CA PHE A 137 -7.71 11.19 10.16
C PHE A 137 -8.11 11.61 8.75
N ASN A 138 -8.01 10.66 7.82
CA ASN A 138 -8.43 10.83 6.44
C ASN A 138 -9.88 10.44 6.30
N THR A 139 -10.64 11.21 5.52
CA THR A 139 -12.04 10.96 5.19
C THR A 139 -12.48 11.85 4.03
N GLU A 140 -13.47 11.37 3.27
CA GLU A 140 -14.15 12.12 2.21
C GLU A 140 -14.93 13.31 2.78
N ASN A 141 -15.39 13.22 4.04
CA ASN A 141 -16.05 14.33 4.72
C ASN A 141 -15.01 15.29 5.31
N GLU A 142 -14.74 16.40 4.63
CA GLU A 142 -13.69 17.36 5.04
C GLU A 142 -13.85 17.88 6.48
N GLU A 143 -15.08 18.02 6.97
CA GLU A 143 -15.41 18.53 8.31
C GLU A 143 -14.93 17.61 9.44
N GLU A 144 -14.82 16.33 9.11
CA GLU A 144 -14.44 15.27 10.03
C GLU A 144 -12.93 15.04 10.03
N ARG A 145 -12.16 15.70 9.16
CA ARG A 145 -10.70 15.60 9.16
C ARG A 145 -10.13 16.18 10.45
N GLN A 146 -9.21 15.44 11.06
CA GLN A 146 -8.60 15.81 12.35
C GLN A 146 -7.10 15.53 12.36
N TYR A 147 -6.39 16.13 13.30
CA TYR A 147 -4.95 15.98 13.55
C TYR A 147 -4.67 15.85 15.03
N SER A 148 -3.66 15.08 15.38
CA SER A 148 -3.21 15.02 16.76
C SER A 148 -1.70 14.98 16.86
N ARG A 149 -1.16 15.55 17.94
CA ARG A 149 0.22 15.29 18.35
C ARG A 149 0.32 13.89 18.95
N ILE A 150 1.48 13.27 18.86
CA ILE A 150 1.72 11.97 19.50
C ILE A 150 2.15 12.18 20.95
N ASP A 151 1.21 12.62 21.78
CA ASP A 151 1.29 12.54 23.24
C ASP A 151 0.07 11.79 23.78
N GLU A 152 0.21 11.21 24.98
CA GLU A 152 -0.80 10.30 25.53
C GLU A 152 -2.20 10.91 25.59
N LYS A 153 -2.33 12.16 26.05
CA LYS A 153 -3.64 12.79 26.22
C LYS A 153 -4.25 13.15 24.86
N SER A 154 -3.47 13.78 23.99
CA SER A 154 -3.95 14.25 22.68
C SER A 154 -4.34 13.08 21.78
N LEU A 155 -3.54 12.01 21.75
CA LEU A 155 -3.81 10.86 20.88
C LEU A 155 -5.01 10.05 21.37
N ILE A 156 -5.15 9.84 22.68
CA ILE A 156 -6.33 9.15 23.25
C ILE A 156 -7.62 9.91 22.91
N ASN A 157 -7.63 11.24 23.07
CA ASN A 157 -8.80 12.06 22.74
C ASN A 157 -9.13 11.98 21.24
N PHE A 158 -8.11 12.11 20.37
CA PHE A 158 -8.25 11.98 18.93
C PHE A 158 -8.87 10.64 18.50
N VAL A 159 -8.34 9.52 19.01
CA VAL A 159 -8.87 8.19 18.70
C VAL A 159 -10.30 8.03 19.24
N THR A 160 -10.59 8.59 20.41
CA THR A 160 -11.94 8.54 21.01
C THR A 160 -12.97 9.28 20.16
N GLU A 161 -12.64 10.47 19.66
CA GLU A 161 -13.53 11.25 18.79
C GLU A 161 -13.80 10.54 17.45
N ILE A 162 -12.76 9.98 16.83
CA ILE A 162 -12.89 9.21 15.58
C ILE A 162 -13.75 7.97 15.79
N ASN A 163 -13.53 7.24 16.88
CA ASN A 163 -14.33 6.06 17.21
C ASN A 163 -15.79 6.39 17.47
N ALA A 164 -16.08 7.55 18.07
CA ALA A 164 -17.46 8.04 18.24
C ALA A 164 -18.11 8.35 16.88
N TYR A 165 -17.38 9.03 15.98
CA TYR A 165 -17.82 9.31 14.62
C TYR A 165 -18.12 8.03 13.81
N LEU A 166 -17.17 7.09 13.78
CA LEU A 166 -17.31 5.83 13.03
C LEU A 166 -18.43 4.95 13.60
N LYS A 167 -18.59 4.93 14.92
CA LYS A 167 -19.70 4.22 15.58
C LYS A 167 -21.05 4.80 15.17
N GLN A 168 -21.21 6.12 15.22
CA GLN A 168 -22.44 6.80 14.80
C GLN A 168 -22.77 6.48 13.33
N LYS A 169 -21.75 6.48 12.47
CA LYS A 169 -21.90 6.15 11.05
C LYS A 169 -22.40 4.71 10.86
N ARG A 170 -21.81 3.73 11.55
CA ARG A 170 -22.25 2.33 11.53
C ARG A 170 -23.67 2.16 12.07
N GLU A 171 -24.01 2.84 13.17
CA GLU A 171 -25.36 2.80 13.75
C GLU A 171 -26.41 3.39 12.81
N SER A 172 -26.02 4.31 11.92
CA SER A 172 -26.89 4.83 10.85
C SER A 172 -27.02 3.89 9.63
N GLY A 173 -26.35 2.74 9.64
CA GLY A 173 -26.34 1.77 8.55
C GLY A 173 -25.38 2.09 7.41
N ALA A 174 -24.51 3.09 7.56
CA ALA A 174 -23.51 3.44 6.57
C ALA A 174 -22.24 2.59 6.76
N GLU A 175 -21.67 2.12 5.65
CA GLU A 175 -20.38 1.43 5.65
C GLU A 175 -19.23 2.42 5.87
N ILE A 176 -18.17 1.95 6.54
CA ILE A 176 -16.92 2.71 6.67
C ILE A 176 -16.22 2.60 5.32
N SER A 177 -15.87 3.75 4.74
CA SER A 177 -15.19 3.81 3.43
C SER A 177 -13.71 3.42 3.59
N PRO A 178 -13.08 2.79 2.59
CA PRO A 178 -11.62 2.61 2.54
C PRO A 178 -10.82 3.93 2.60
N SER A 179 -11.47 5.07 2.35
CA SER A 179 -10.90 6.41 2.49
C SER A 179 -10.96 6.95 3.92
N GLU A 180 -11.59 6.24 4.85
CA GLU A 180 -11.67 6.56 6.28
C GLU A 180 -10.65 5.75 7.07
N TYR A 181 -9.53 6.38 7.40
CA TYR A 181 -8.43 5.72 8.09
C TYR A 181 -7.51 6.73 8.80
N ILE A 182 -6.75 6.25 9.77
CA ILE A 182 -5.80 7.07 10.52
C ILE A 182 -4.40 6.89 9.90
N GLU A 183 -3.69 7.98 9.67
CA GLU A 183 -2.25 7.97 9.37
C GLU A 183 -1.48 8.50 10.58
N ILE A 184 -0.39 7.82 10.94
CA ILE A 184 0.49 8.19 12.05
C ILE A 184 1.90 8.33 11.49
N PHE A 185 2.48 9.51 11.60
CA PHE A 185 3.84 9.81 11.17
C PHE A 185 4.75 9.85 12.39
N VAL A 186 5.74 8.96 12.44
CA VAL A 186 6.60 8.76 13.62
C VAL A 186 8.05 8.47 13.22
N GLN A 187 8.96 8.71 14.16
CA GLN A 187 10.35 8.30 14.05
C GLN A 187 10.51 6.77 14.22
N PRO A 188 11.54 6.17 13.60
CA PRO A 188 11.79 4.74 13.71
C PRO A 188 12.26 4.33 15.10
N SER A 189 11.84 3.14 15.54
CA SER A 189 12.56 2.39 16.56
C SER A 189 13.94 1.96 16.06
N GLN A 190 14.81 1.48 16.95
CA GLN A 190 16.09 0.90 16.53
C GLN A 190 15.90 -0.21 15.48
N LEU A 191 14.94 -1.12 15.71
CA LEU A 191 14.55 -2.15 14.76
C LEU A 191 14.20 -1.57 13.38
N ALA A 192 13.31 -0.58 13.34
CA ALA A 192 12.88 0.02 12.08
C ALA A 192 14.02 0.78 11.39
N ALA A 193 14.88 1.46 12.14
CA ALA A 193 16.04 2.17 11.60
C ALA A 193 17.03 1.22 10.93
N GLU A 194 17.29 0.05 11.54
CA GLU A 194 18.13 -0.99 10.95
C GLU A 194 17.52 -1.57 9.66
N ILE A 195 16.21 -1.86 9.66
CA ILE A 195 15.49 -2.32 8.45
C ILE A 195 15.56 -1.28 7.33
N LEU A 196 15.32 -0.01 7.64
CA LEU A 196 15.40 1.08 6.67
C LEU A 196 16.79 1.16 6.02
N ASN A 197 17.84 1.11 6.84
CA ASN A 197 19.22 1.20 6.37
C ASN A 197 19.64 -0.03 5.53
N GLU A 198 19.38 -1.24 6.02
CA GLU A 198 19.76 -2.49 5.32
C GLU A 198 19.09 -2.65 3.96
N ASN A 199 17.86 -2.16 3.82
CA ASN A 199 17.08 -2.27 2.58
C ASN A 199 17.10 -0.98 1.75
N LYS A 200 17.90 0.02 2.15
CA LYS A 200 18.03 1.33 1.47
C LYS A 200 16.68 2.04 1.27
N LEU A 201 15.79 1.91 2.25
CA LEU A 201 14.45 2.48 2.22
C LEU A 201 14.43 3.87 2.83
N SER A 202 13.62 4.76 2.27
CA SER A 202 13.39 6.10 2.81
C SER A 202 12.36 6.09 3.95
N TYR A 203 11.40 5.17 3.89
CA TYR A 203 10.37 5.01 4.91
C TYR A 203 9.71 3.61 4.86
N LEU A 204 9.06 3.23 5.96
CA LEU A 204 8.21 2.04 6.06
C LEU A 204 6.76 2.45 6.28
N ILE A 205 5.84 1.65 5.75
CA ILE A 205 4.40 1.79 6.02
C ILE A 205 3.93 0.53 6.73
N ILE A 206 3.39 0.65 7.94
CA ILE A 206 2.83 -0.45 8.70
C ILE A 206 1.32 -0.22 8.82
N THR A 207 0.51 -1.11 8.26
CA THR A 207 -0.94 -1.03 8.30
C THR A 207 -1.47 -1.99 9.36
N ASP A 208 -1.98 -1.47 10.46
CA ASP A 208 -2.77 -2.22 11.44
C ASP A 208 -4.23 -2.23 11.01
N THR A 209 -4.76 -3.42 10.79
CA THR A 209 -6.12 -3.63 10.28
C THR A 209 -7.13 -3.80 11.42
N PRO A 210 -8.40 -3.38 11.27
CA PRO A 210 -9.45 -3.68 12.23
C PRO A 210 -9.57 -5.17 12.57
N GLY A 211 -10.09 -5.48 13.75
CA GLY A 211 -10.39 -6.85 14.15
C GLY A 211 -11.39 -7.52 13.20
N VAL A 212 -10.96 -8.59 12.54
CA VAL A 212 -11.71 -9.26 11.45
C VAL A 212 -12.76 -10.22 12.03
N SER A 213 -14.06 -9.92 11.91
CA SER A 213 -15.12 -10.88 12.27
C SER A 213 -15.76 -11.59 11.07
N ASP A 214 -16.08 -10.93 9.94
CA ASP A 214 -16.60 -11.66 8.76
C ASP A 214 -16.68 -10.89 7.41
N SER A 215 -16.50 -9.57 7.38
CA SER A 215 -16.50 -8.75 6.15
C SER A 215 -15.19 -7.99 5.99
N TYR A 216 -14.42 -8.36 4.98
CA TYR A 216 -13.06 -7.92 4.79
C TYR A 216 -12.97 -6.87 3.67
N GLU A 217 -12.50 -5.66 3.98
CA GLU A 217 -11.91 -4.77 2.97
C GLU A 217 -10.49 -5.20 2.55
N LEU A 218 -10.43 -6.23 1.70
CA LEU A 218 -9.21 -6.83 1.12
C LEU A 218 -8.29 -5.83 0.39
N VAL A 219 -8.79 -4.62 0.20
CA VAL A 219 -8.17 -3.52 -0.52
C VAL A 219 -6.82 -3.11 0.10
N GLN A 220 -6.73 -2.99 1.42
CA GLN A 220 -5.52 -2.46 2.07
C GLN A 220 -4.35 -3.45 2.08
N ILE A 221 -4.64 -4.75 1.86
CA ILE A 221 -3.66 -5.83 1.89
C ILE A 221 -3.02 -6.00 0.52
N ALA A 222 -3.75 -5.62 -0.53
CA ALA A 222 -3.22 -5.61 -1.89
C ALA A 222 -1.94 -4.77 -2.01
N GLU A 223 -1.78 -3.73 -1.18
CA GLU A 223 -0.62 -2.83 -1.21
C GLU A 223 0.58 -3.35 -0.41
N ALA A 224 0.42 -4.43 0.36
CA ALA A 224 1.43 -4.91 1.29
C ALA A 224 2.52 -5.73 0.60
N HIS A 225 3.78 -5.41 0.91
CA HIS A 225 4.95 -6.21 0.54
C HIS A 225 5.15 -7.40 1.49
N LEU A 226 4.77 -7.25 2.77
CA LEU A 226 4.80 -8.31 3.77
C LEU A 226 3.48 -8.44 4.54
N VAL A 227 2.95 -9.67 4.46
CA VAL A 227 1.86 -10.34 5.16
C VAL A 227 2.08 -10.74 6.63
N MET A 228 1.81 -9.96 7.67
CA MET A 228 1.93 -10.47 9.05
C MET A 228 0.58 -10.95 9.61
N LEU A 229 0.42 -12.26 9.77
CA LEU A 229 -0.81 -12.86 10.31
C LEU A 229 -0.67 -13.16 11.80
N VAL A 230 -1.37 -12.40 12.64
CA VAL A 230 -1.42 -12.55 14.09
C VAL A 230 -2.47 -13.57 14.50
N LEU A 231 -2.01 -14.62 15.15
CA LEU A 231 -2.78 -15.75 15.65
C LEU A 231 -2.69 -15.81 17.17
N THR A 232 -3.72 -16.39 17.80
CA THR A 232 -3.72 -16.72 19.22
C THR A 232 -4.11 -18.17 19.41
N ASP A 233 -3.56 -18.80 20.44
CA ASP A 233 -3.99 -20.12 20.88
C ASP A 233 -5.46 -20.07 21.36
N SER A 234 -6.37 -20.29 20.42
CA SER A 234 -7.82 -20.23 20.61
C SER A 234 -8.48 -21.55 20.18
N GLY A 235 -7.70 -22.64 20.20
CA GLY A 235 -8.10 -24.00 20.57
C GLY A 235 -9.38 -24.64 20.02
N GLY A 236 -10.00 -24.14 18.95
CA GLY A 236 -11.26 -24.68 18.43
C GLY A 236 -11.36 -24.71 16.90
N GLU A 237 -12.14 -25.64 16.36
CA GLU A 237 -12.41 -25.79 14.93
C GLU A 237 -12.91 -24.48 14.28
N THR A 238 -13.71 -23.70 15.00
CA THR A 238 -14.26 -22.41 14.53
C THR A 238 -13.17 -21.37 14.25
N ALA A 239 -12.14 -21.30 15.12
CA ALA A 239 -11.00 -20.40 14.92
C ALA A 239 -10.15 -20.83 13.72
N ARG A 240 -9.98 -22.15 13.53
CA ARG A 240 -9.29 -22.72 12.36
C ARG A 240 -10.03 -22.43 11.06
N ALA A 241 -11.36 -22.59 11.05
CA ALA A 241 -12.20 -22.29 9.89
C ALA A 241 -12.17 -20.81 9.51
N GLY A 242 -12.28 -19.90 10.50
CA GLY A 242 -12.17 -18.46 10.27
C GLY A 242 -10.79 -18.07 9.71
N PHE A 243 -9.73 -18.68 10.22
CA PHE A 243 -8.37 -18.46 9.74
C PHE A 243 -8.16 -18.96 8.31
N LYS A 244 -8.68 -20.15 7.97
CA LYS A 244 -8.64 -20.67 6.60
C LYS A 244 -9.33 -19.72 5.62
N LYS A 245 -10.50 -19.19 5.97
CA LYS A 245 -11.22 -18.19 5.17
C LYS A 245 -10.40 -16.91 4.98
N ILE A 246 -9.67 -16.46 6.01
CA ILE A 246 -8.74 -15.32 5.89
C ILE A 246 -7.62 -15.65 4.89
N VAL A 247 -6.95 -16.79 5.05
CA VAL A 247 -5.84 -17.20 4.16
C VAL A 247 -6.31 -17.35 2.72
N GLU A 248 -7.45 -18.00 2.48
CA GLU A 248 -8.06 -18.12 1.15
C GLU A 248 -8.37 -16.75 0.53
N GLY A 249 -8.89 -15.81 1.32
CA GLY A 249 -9.19 -14.46 0.85
C GLY A 249 -7.95 -13.63 0.53
N ILE A 250 -6.85 -13.81 1.28
CA ILE A 250 -5.64 -13.00 1.10
C ILE A 250 -4.59 -13.65 0.21
N ALA A 251 -4.60 -14.97 0.02
CA ALA A 251 -3.62 -15.66 -0.81
C ALA A 251 -3.46 -15.00 -2.20
N PRO A 252 -4.53 -14.68 -2.95
CA PRO A 252 -4.41 -13.99 -4.24
C PRO A 252 -3.72 -12.62 -4.17
N LEU A 253 -3.75 -11.97 -3.00
CA LEU A 253 -3.21 -10.64 -2.77
C LEU A 253 -1.80 -10.67 -2.19
N VAL A 254 -1.47 -11.74 -1.45
CA VAL A 254 -0.18 -11.92 -0.78
C VAL A 254 0.84 -12.62 -1.68
N ALA A 255 0.39 -13.25 -2.75
CA ALA A 255 1.21 -14.07 -3.64
C ALA A 255 2.38 -13.35 -4.35
N ALA A 256 2.38 -12.00 -4.41
CA ALA A 256 3.54 -11.19 -4.80
C ALA A 256 4.47 -10.82 -3.64
N GLY A 257 3.90 -10.75 -2.44
CA GLY A 257 4.61 -10.39 -1.22
C GLY A 257 5.13 -11.62 -0.50
N ASP A 258 5.66 -11.41 0.69
CA ASP A 258 5.97 -12.49 1.61
C ASP A 258 4.89 -12.56 2.71
N ALA A 259 4.84 -13.64 3.47
CA ALA A 259 3.98 -13.77 4.64
C ALA A 259 4.70 -14.43 5.81
N CYS A 260 4.46 -13.88 6.98
CA CYS A 260 4.94 -14.36 8.26
C CYS A 260 3.76 -14.55 9.20
N PHE A 261 3.84 -15.59 10.03
CA PHE A 261 2.86 -15.85 11.08
C PHE A 261 3.40 -15.34 12.41
N LEU A 262 2.58 -14.62 13.16
CA LEU A 262 2.90 -14.16 14.50
C LEU A 262 1.97 -14.92 15.46
N TYR A 263 2.51 -15.80 16.28
CA TYR A 263 1.73 -16.68 17.14
C TYR A 263 1.81 -16.23 18.60
N ASN A 264 0.69 -15.71 19.11
CA ASN A 264 0.59 -15.19 20.48
C ASN A 264 0.15 -16.31 21.43
N LEU A 265 1.13 -16.82 22.20
CA LEU A 265 0.94 -17.88 23.20
C LEU A 265 0.39 -17.36 24.54
N LYS A 266 0.34 -16.03 24.75
CA LYS A 266 -0.07 -15.38 26.01
C LYS A 266 0.66 -15.88 27.27
N LYS A 267 1.81 -16.54 27.12
CA LYS A 267 2.66 -16.98 28.22
C LYS A 267 3.64 -15.88 28.63
N PRO A 268 3.94 -15.75 29.93
CA PRO A 268 5.08 -14.92 30.36
C PRO A 268 6.37 -15.49 29.76
N CYS A 269 7.31 -14.59 29.49
CA CYS A 269 8.62 -14.91 28.96
C CYS A 269 9.58 -13.83 29.45
N ASP A 270 10.45 -14.22 30.36
CA ASP A 270 11.32 -13.33 31.11
C ASP A 270 12.80 -13.46 30.70
N ASP A 271 13.20 -14.54 30.02
CA ASP A 271 14.58 -14.79 29.56
C ASP A 271 14.69 -15.46 28.16
N GLU A 272 15.92 -15.77 27.76
CA GLU A 272 16.27 -16.35 26.45
C GLU A 272 15.83 -17.81 26.28
N GLU A 273 15.93 -18.60 27.33
CA GLU A 273 15.56 -20.02 27.30
C GLU A 273 14.04 -20.14 27.16
N GLU A 274 13.30 -19.35 27.94
CA GLU A 274 11.84 -19.25 27.84
C GLU A 274 11.39 -18.75 26.46
N TYR A 275 12.13 -17.81 25.85
CA TYR A 275 11.80 -17.34 24.50
C TYR A 275 12.07 -18.41 23.43
N ALA A 276 13.15 -19.17 23.56
CA ALA A 276 13.47 -20.28 22.67
C ALA A 276 12.44 -21.42 22.79
N ASP A 277 11.95 -21.71 23.99
CA ASP A 277 10.85 -22.65 24.22
C ASP A 277 9.55 -22.15 23.58
N MET A 278 9.18 -20.88 23.80
CA MET A 278 8.00 -20.25 23.19
C MET A 278 8.02 -20.34 21.66
N GLN A 279 9.17 -20.08 21.04
CA GLN A 279 9.32 -20.20 19.60
C GLN A 279 9.10 -21.64 19.13
N ARG A 280 9.70 -22.63 19.80
CA ARG A 280 9.52 -24.06 19.46
C ARG A 280 8.06 -24.51 19.60
N GLU A 281 7.35 -23.99 20.60
CA GLU A 281 5.92 -24.22 20.76
C GLU A 281 5.11 -23.60 19.61
N ALA A 282 5.44 -22.37 19.19
CA ALA A 282 4.78 -21.71 18.07
C ALA A 282 4.98 -22.48 16.75
N GLU A 283 6.20 -22.98 16.49
CA GLU A 283 6.52 -23.84 15.35
C GLU A 283 5.70 -25.14 15.37
N THR A 284 5.65 -25.81 16.52
CA THR A 284 4.87 -27.04 16.70
C THR A 284 3.38 -26.78 16.51
N ALA A 285 2.86 -25.67 17.03
CA ALA A 285 1.46 -25.29 16.86
C ALA A 285 1.15 -25.04 15.38
N MET A 286 2.01 -24.31 14.64
CA MET A 286 1.79 -24.01 13.23
C MET A 286 1.98 -25.22 12.30
N GLN A 287 2.79 -26.21 12.68
CA GLN A 287 2.84 -27.49 11.96
C GLN A 287 1.46 -28.17 11.91
N SER A 288 0.68 -28.09 12.99
CA SER A 288 -0.68 -28.64 13.00
C SER A 288 -1.64 -27.95 12.02
N PHE A 289 -1.36 -26.70 11.63
CA PHE A 289 -2.13 -25.96 10.63
C PHE A 289 -1.70 -26.25 9.19
N GLU A 290 -0.52 -26.83 8.95
CA GLU A 290 -0.06 -27.09 7.57
C GLU A 290 -0.98 -28.03 6.80
N ALA A 291 -1.54 -29.03 7.48
CA ALA A 291 -2.48 -29.97 6.87
C ALA A 291 -3.75 -29.26 6.36
N GLU A 292 -4.22 -28.21 7.04
CA GLU A 292 -5.39 -27.43 6.65
C GLU A 292 -5.16 -26.62 5.37
N PHE A 293 -3.90 -26.30 5.06
CA PHE A 293 -3.48 -25.56 3.88
C PHE A 293 -3.04 -26.44 2.71
N ALA A 294 -2.81 -27.74 2.92
CA ALA A 294 -2.47 -28.67 1.85
C ALA A 294 -3.45 -28.62 0.67
N PRO A 295 -4.79 -28.53 0.88
CA PRO A 295 -5.74 -28.39 -0.23
C PRO A 295 -5.59 -27.09 -1.03
N LEU A 296 -4.91 -26.06 -0.51
CA LEU A 296 -4.66 -24.80 -1.22
C LEU A 296 -3.37 -24.84 -2.05
N ARG A 297 -2.49 -25.84 -1.84
CA ARG A 297 -1.21 -25.98 -2.56
C ARG A 297 -1.37 -26.78 -3.85
N LYS A 298 -2.17 -26.29 -4.80
CA LYS A 298 -2.50 -27.05 -6.03
C LYS A 298 -1.68 -26.64 -7.25
N SER A 299 -1.28 -25.38 -7.32
CA SER A 299 -0.60 -24.81 -8.49
C SER A 299 0.89 -24.63 -8.28
N ILE A 300 1.62 -24.39 -9.39
CA ILE A 300 3.06 -24.12 -9.37
C ILE A 300 3.37 -22.90 -8.50
N ILE A 301 2.57 -21.83 -8.60
CA ILE A 301 2.78 -20.60 -7.85
C ILE A 301 2.52 -20.80 -6.34
N ASP A 302 1.55 -21.64 -5.96
CA ASP A 302 1.23 -21.90 -4.55
C ASP A 302 2.39 -22.56 -3.80
N THR A 303 3.19 -23.39 -4.48
CA THR A 303 4.35 -24.07 -3.86
C THR A 303 5.39 -23.10 -3.32
N SER A 304 5.48 -21.90 -3.90
CA SER A 304 6.43 -20.85 -3.54
C SER A 304 5.88 -19.81 -2.55
N MET A 305 4.60 -19.92 -2.17
CA MET A 305 3.96 -18.91 -1.31
C MET A 305 4.13 -19.23 0.18
N ASN A 306 4.90 -18.41 0.90
CA ASN A 306 5.17 -18.59 2.34
C ASN A 306 3.90 -18.61 3.22
N ILE A 307 2.83 -17.93 2.79
CA ILE A 307 1.53 -17.98 3.48
C ILE A 307 0.93 -19.40 3.53
N LEU A 308 1.29 -20.27 2.59
CA LEU A 308 0.82 -21.64 2.57
C LEU A 308 1.75 -22.57 3.35
N HIS A 309 2.89 -22.10 3.87
CA HIS A 309 3.90 -22.88 4.63
C HIS A 309 4.16 -22.29 6.02
N PRO A 310 3.15 -22.24 6.89
CA PRO A 310 3.19 -21.43 8.10
C PRO A 310 4.26 -21.81 9.13
N SER A 311 4.66 -23.07 9.21
CA SER A 311 5.65 -23.51 10.20
C SER A 311 7.05 -22.93 9.93
N LYS A 312 7.35 -22.58 8.67
CA LYS A 312 8.66 -22.06 8.25
C LYS A 312 8.84 -20.57 8.53
N SER A 313 7.75 -19.85 8.78
CA SER A 313 7.75 -18.39 8.90
C SER A 313 7.03 -17.89 10.15
N VAL A 314 6.85 -18.75 11.18
CA VAL A 314 6.20 -18.35 12.42
C VAL A 314 7.18 -17.71 13.42
N LEU A 315 6.73 -16.66 14.10
CA LEU A 315 7.40 -16.04 15.24
C LEU A 315 6.47 -16.09 16.46
N GLY A 316 7.00 -16.54 17.61
CA GLY A 316 6.31 -16.42 18.88
C GLY A 316 6.25 -14.97 19.35
N ILE A 317 5.05 -14.45 19.65
CA ILE A 317 4.86 -13.11 20.24
C ILE A 317 4.96 -13.23 21.77
N PRO A 318 5.94 -12.56 22.40
CA PRO A 318 6.05 -12.54 23.86
C PRO A 318 5.05 -11.58 24.50
N GLY A 319 4.82 -11.73 25.80
CA GLY A 319 4.05 -10.77 26.58
C GLY A 319 4.76 -9.41 26.66
N MET A 320 4.32 -8.43 25.86
CA MET A 320 4.84 -7.07 25.84
C MET A 320 4.33 -6.24 27.04
N LYS A 321 5.13 -5.28 27.53
CA LYS A 321 4.74 -4.39 28.65
C LYS A 321 4.41 -2.97 28.14
N ASP A 322 3.57 -2.26 28.86
CA ASP A 322 3.07 -0.93 28.44
C ASP A 322 4.01 0.25 28.76
N ARG A 323 5.16 -0.03 29.39
CA ARG A 323 6.10 1.00 29.91
C ARG A 323 7.58 0.67 29.77
N ARG A 324 7.93 -0.53 29.33
CA ARG A 324 9.33 -0.96 29.15
C ARG A 324 9.42 -2.06 28.12
N ILE A 325 10.54 -2.13 27.42
CA ILE A 325 10.92 -3.26 26.59
C ILE A 325 11.60 -4.28 27.52
N ASN A 326 11.11 -5.52 27.56
CA ASN A 326 11.76 -6.62 28.29
C ASN A 326 12.68 -7.42 27.35
N PHE A 327 13.47 -8.33 27.92
CA PHE A 327 14.39 -9.17 27.17
C PHE A 327 13.69 -9.94 26.04
N ALA A 328 12.55 -10.57 26.33
CA ALA A 328 11.78 -11.32 25.35
C ALA A 328 11.29 -10.47 24.17
N GLU A 329 10.84 -9.24 24.43
CA GLU A 329 10.47 -8.31 23.36
C GLU A 329 11.68 -7.93 22.49
N GLU A 330 12.87 -7.79 23.05
CA GLU A 330 14.09 -7.53 22.29
C GLU A 330 14.49 -8.74 21.41
N ALA A 331 14.45 -9.95 21.97
CA ALA A 331 14.71 -11.18 21.20
C ALA A 331 13.71 -11.36 20.05
N PHE A 332 12.43 -11.04 20.28
CA PHE A 332 11.41 -10.99 19.24
C PHE A 332 11.72 -9.95 18.16
N ARG A 333 12.10 -8.72 18.54
CA ARG A 333 12.49 -7.66 17.60
C ARG A 333 13.63 -8.11 16.69
N GLN A 334 14.65 -8.78 17.22
CA GLN A 334 15.78 -9.27 16.43
C GLN A 334 15.35 -10.32 15.40
N ARG A 335 14.55 -11.32 15.79
CA ARG A 335 14.03 -12.32 14.83
C ARG A 335 13.09 -11.70 13.79
N LEU A 336 12.24 -10.78 14.23
CA LEU A 336 11.34 -10.05 13.34
C LEU A 336 12.13 -9.27 12.27
N LYS A 337 13.26 -8.66 12.65
CA LYS A 337 14.19 -7.99 11.72
C LYS A 337 14.67 -8.95 10.62
N GLU A 338 15.13 -10.13 11.00
CA GLU A 338 15.65 -11.14 10.07
C GLU A 338 14.59 -11.55 9.05
N VAL A 339 13.36 -11.82 9.51
CA VAL A 339 12.24 -12.20 8.63
C VAL A 339 11.89 -11.06 7.66
N ILE A 340 11.83 -9.82 8.15
CA ILE A 340 11.52 -8.66 7.31
C ILE A 340 12.62 -8.41 6.27
N ASN A 341 13.89 -8.46 6.68
CA ASN A 341 15.01 -8.23 5.77
C ASN A 341 15.09 -9.31 4.69
N ARG A 342 14.87 -10.58 5.05
CA ARG A 342 14.75 -11.68 4.09
C ARG A 342 13.66 -11.42 3.05
N SER A 343 12.48 -11.01 3.52
CA SER A 343 11.34 -10.69 2.67
C SER A 343 11.65 -9.51 1.72
N PHE A 344 12.22 -8.43 2.23
CA PHE A 344 12.43 -7.19 1.48
C PHE A 344 13.61 -7.25 0.51
N LYS A 345 14.67 -8.02 0.82
CA LYS A 345 15.81 -8.27 -0.08
C LYS A 345 15.44 -9.14 -1.28
N GLY A 346 14.28 -9.80 -1.25
CA GLY A 346 13.79 -10.59 -2.37
C GLY A 346 14.53 -11.92 -2.53
N GLU A 347 14.98 -12.55 -1.44
CA GLU A 347 15.62 -13.90 -1.48
C GLU A 347 14.76 -14.92 -2.25
N GLY A 348 13.43 -14.77 -2.23
CA GLY A 348 12.53 -15.60 -3.03
C GLY A 348 12.70 -15.42 -4.55
N LEU A 349 12.97 -14.20 -5.03
CA LEU A 349 13.26 -13.94 -6.45
C LEU A 349 14.64 -14.49 -6.84
N GLU A 350 15.65 -14.36 -5.98
CA GLU A 350 16.96 -14.97 -6.21
C GLU A 350 16.88 -16.49 -6.34
N LEU A 351 16.07 -17.14 -5.48
CA LEU A 351 15.82 -18.57 -5.56
C LEU A 351 15.12 -18.96 -6.87
N ILE A 352 14.09 -18.23 -7.29
CA ILE A 352 13.39 -18.45 -8.56
C ILE A 352 14.35 -18.28 -9.75
N ASN A 353 15.21 -17.25 -9.72
CA ASN A 353 16.20 -17.03 -10.78
C ASN A 353 17.23 -18.15 -10.84
N LYS A 354 17.66 -18.66 -9.67
CA LYS A 354 18.52 -19.84 -9.62
C LYS A 354 17.83 -21.09 -10.17
N GLU A 355 16.57 -21.35 -9.78
CA GLU A 355 15.76 -22.44 -10.32
C GLU A 355 15.63 -22.34 -11.85
N LEU A 356 15.42 -21.14 -12.40
CA LEU A 356 15.37 -20.90 -13.84
C LEU A 356 16.70 -21.24 -14.52
N GLN A 357 17.81 -20.76 -13.98
CA GLN A 357 19.16 -20.99 -14.50
C GLN A 357 19.53 -22.47 -14.49
N ASP A 358 19.25 -23.16 -13.38
CA ASP A 358 19.57 -24.58 -13.23
C ASP A 358 18.68 -25.42 -14.17
N SER A 359 17.39 -25.12 -14.27
CA SER A 359 16.46 -25.77 -15.20
C SER A 359 16.84 -25.55 -16.67
N LEU A 360 17.37 -24.37 -17.00
CA LEU A 360 17.83 -24.05 -18.35
C LEU A 360 19.07 -24.88 -18.72
N LYS A 361 20.05 -24.98 -17.81
CA LYS A 361 21.25 -25.81 -18.03
C LYS A 361 20.87 -27.28 -18.23
N GLU A 362 19.95 -27.80 -17.42
CA GLU A 362 19.45 -29.16 -17.57
C GLU A 362 18.75 -29.37 -18.91
N ALA A 363 17.90 -28.42 -19.35
CA ALA A 363 17.23 -28.48 -20.64
C ALA A 363 18.23 -28.48 -21.82
N ILE A 364 19.29 -27.68 -21.76
CA ILE A 364 20.32 -27.60 -22.81
C ILE A 364 21.16 -28.89 -22.86
N THR A 365 21.53 -29.43 -21.70
CA THR A 365 22.37 -30.64 -21.61
C THR A 365 21.61 -31.93 -21.92
N GLY A 366 20.30 -31.97 -21.64
CA GLY A 366 19.44 -33.12 -21.89
C GLY A 366 18.80 -33.16 -23.29
N ALA A 367 18.91 -32.09 -24.09
CA ALA A 367 18.29 -32.02 -25.41
C ALA A 367 19.14 -32.74 -26.48
N GLU A 368 18.85 -34.00 -26.76
CA GLU A 368 19.49 -34.74 -27.86
C GLU A 368 19.09 -34.23 -29.26
N GLN A 369 18.00 -33.46 -29.39
CA GLN A 369 17.40 -33.07 -30.68
C GLN A 369 17.10 -31.57 -30.88
N LEU A 370 17.14 -30.74 -29.83
CA LEU A 370 16.82 -29.31 -29.92
C LEU A 370 18.07 -28.46 -29.67
N THR A 371 18.36 -27.55 -30.58
CA THR A 371 19.37 -26.50 -30.38
C THR A 371 18.95 -25.57 -29.25
N GLU A 372 19.90 -24.93 -28.57
CA GLU A 372 19.64 -23.94 -27.52
C GLU A 372 18.69 -22.81 -27.98
N GLU A 373 18.84 -22.34 -29.22
CA GLU A 373 17.92 -21.39 -29.86
C GLU A 373 16.48 -21.92 -29.97
N GLY A 374 16.32 -23.23 -30.22
CA GLY A 374 15.01 -23.89 -30.29
C GLY A 374 14.33 -24.00 -28.93
N ILE A 375 15.12 -24.27 -27.88
CA ILE A 375 14.65 -24.26 -26.49
C ILE A 375 14.18 -22.86 -26.10
N CYS A 376 15.01 -21.84 -26.39
CA CYS A 376 14.68 -20.44 -26.12
C CYS A 376 13.37 -20.04 -26.81
N ASN A 377 13.24 -20.26 -28.13
CA ASN A 377 12.02 -19.94 -28.88
C ASN A 377 10.77 -20.65 -28.33
N SER A 378 10.87 -21.94 -28.03
CA SER A 378 9.77 -22.72 -27.45
C SER A 378 9.32 -22.15 -26.10
N PHE A 379 10.29 -21.80 -25.24
CA PHE A 379 10.05 -21.23 -23.93
C PHE A 379 9.43 -19.82 -23.99
N LEU A 380 9.96 -18.94 -24.84
CA LEU A 380 9.41 -17.60 -25.06
C LEU A 380 7.98 -17.65 -25.63
N ASN A 381 7.72 -18.55 -26.58
CA ASN A 381 6.37 -18.76 -27.13
C ASN A 381 5.39 -19.28 -26.07
N PHE A 382 5.83 -20.20 -25.21
CA PHE A 382 5.04 -20.68 -24.10
C PHE A 382 4.64 -19.53 -23.16
N LEU A 383 5.62 -18.75 -22.68
CA LEU A 383 5.36 -17.63 -21.78
C LEU A 383 4.49 -16.54 -22.44
N THR A 384 4.69 -16.28 -23.73
CA THR A 384 3.83 -15.37 -24.49
C THR A 384 2.38 -15.84 -24.51
N ASN A 385 2.16 -17.15 -24.73
CA ASN A 385 0.83 -17.74 -24.67
C ASN A 385 0.22 -17.64 -23.27
N VAL A 386 0.98 -17.95 -22.20
CA VAL A 386 0.54 -17.80 -20.81
C VAL A 386 0.02 -16.38 -20.55
N LEU A 387 0.79 -15.37 -20.93
CA LEU A 387 0.43 -13.97 -20.71
C LEU A 387 -0.76 -13.49 -21.55
N SER A 388 -0.90 -14.02 -22.77
CA SER A 388 -2.00 -13.70 -23.68
C SER A 388 -3.37 -14.22 -23.20
N GLN A 389 -3.37 -15.28 -22.38
CA GLN A 389 -4.58 -15.90 -21.84
C GLN A 389 -5.17 -15.19 -20.63
N ILE A 390 -4.45 -14.23 -20.03
CA ILE A 390 -4.93 -13.52 -18.85
C ILE A 390 -6.17 -12.70 -19.24
N PRO A 391 -7.35 -12.97 -18.66
CA PRO A 391 -8.63 -12.43 -19.12
C PRO A 391 -8.65 -10.91 -19.16
N ARG A 392 -9.22 -10.38 -20.25
CA ARG A 392 -9.48 -8.95 -20.43
C ARG A 392 -10.90 -8.66 -19.99
N LEU A 393 -11.10 -7.58 -19.24
CA LEU A 393 -12.44 -7.06 -19.01
C LEU A 393 -12.90 -6.27 -20.24
N ALA A 394 -14.04 -6.67 -20.79
CA ALA A 394 -14.68 -5.95 -21.88
C ALA A 394 -14.99 -4.51 -21.43
N SER A 395 -14.82 -3.57 -22.36
CA SER A 395 -15.26 -2.19 -22.17
C SER A 395 -16.55 -2.00 -22.98
N ASP A 396 -17.45 -1.18 -22.47
CA ASP A 396 -18.75 -0.92 -23.10
C ASP A 396 -18.58 0.04 -24.28
N LEU A 397 -18.29 -0.52 -25.46
CA LEU A 397 -18.05 0.24 -26.69
C LEU A 397 -19.27 1.06 -27.17
N THR A 398 -20.43 0.91 -26.54
CA THR A 398 -21.61 1.73 -26.83
C THR A 398 -21.52 3.13 -26.22
N LYS A 399 -20.64 3.33 -25.23
CA LYS A 399 -20.41 4.61 -24.57
C LYS A 399 -19.27 5.37 -25.24
N PRO A 400 -19.26 6.72 -25.14
CA PRO A 400 -18.11 7.49 -25.60
C PRO A 400 -16.89 7.24 -24.71
N ASP A 401 -15.70 7.36 -25.29
CA ASP A 401 -14.44 7.21 -24.55
C ASP A 401 -14.32 8.30 -23.48
N TYR A 402 -14.18 7.85 -22.23
CA TYR A 402 -14.07 8.67 -21.04
C TYR A 402 -12.79 9.49 -21.01
N PHE A 403 -11.74 9.17 -21.78
CA PHE A 403 -10.48 9.89 -21.72
C PHE A 403 -10.62 11.40 -21.99
N GLN A 404 -11.47 11.80 -22.94
CA GLN A 404 -11.73 13.23 -23.18
C GLN A 404 -12.52 13.86 -22.04
N THR A 405 -13.48 13.12 -21.48
CA THR A 405 -14.24 13.54 -20.30
C THR A 405 -13.32 13.73 -19.10
N PHE A 406 -12.36 12.83 -18.89
CA PHE A 406 -11.36 12.91 -17.84
C PHE A 406 -10.58 14.24 -17.90
N LYS A 407 -10.07 14.64 -19.07
CA LYS A 407 -9.37 15.92 -19.24
C LYS A 407 -10.24 17.14 -18.91
N SER A 408 -11.55 17.06 -19.21
CA SER A 408 -12.49 18.15 -18.96
C SER A 408 -13.01 18.24 -17.51
N LYS A 409 -12.87 17.18 -16.71
CA LYS A 409 -13.44 17.08 -15.36
C LYS A 409 -12.59 17.70 -14.25
N ASN A 410 -11.49 18.37 -14.61
CA ASN A 410 -10.60 19.07 -13.69
C ASN A 410 -10.20 18.22 -12.47
N HIS A 411 -9.71 17.00 -12.72
CA HIS A 411 -9.22 16.12 -11.66
C HIS A 411 -8.05 16.77 -10.93
N ALA A 412 -7.99 16.60 -9.60
CA ALA A 412 -6.91 17.14 -8.80
C ALA A 412 -5.79 16.11 -8.62
N ARG A 413 -4.53 16.57 -8.61
CA ARG A 413 -3.39 15.65 -8.39
C ARG A 413 -3.36 15.04 -6.98
N VAL A 414 -3.91 15.77 -6.00
CA VAL A 414 -3.90 15.40 -4.58
C VAL A 414 -5.21 14.69 -4.24
N LYS A 415 -5.13 13.49 -3.66
CA LYS A 415 -6.28 12.59 -3.40
C LYS A 415 -7.47 13.29 -2.72
N SER A 416 -7.19 14.08 -1.68
CA SER A 416 -8.22 14.76 -0.88
C SER A 416 -8.94 15.86 -1.66
N GLN A 417 -8.24 16.52 -2.59
CA GLN A 417 -8.80 17.53 -3.49
C GLN A 417 -9.55 16.90 -4.66
N ASP A 418 -9.21 15.66 -5.04
CA ASP A 418 -9.94 14.89 -6.05
C ASP A 418 -11.18 14.21 -5.48
N GLY A 419 -11.43 14.34 -4.17
CA GLY A 419 -12.50 13.62 -3.47
C GLY A 419 -12.28 12.11 -3.49
N TYR A 420 -11.02 11.66 -3.45
CA TYR A 420 -10.60 10.26 -3.43
C TYR A 420 -11.07 9.42 -4.63
N ARG A 421 -11.59 10.04 -5.70
CA ARG A 421 -12.18 9.32 -6.85
C ARG A 421 -11.16 8.43 -7.55
N ILE A 422 -9.98 8.97 -7.89
CA ILE A 422 -8.91 8.20 -8.53
C ILE A 422 -8.32 7.16 -7.57
N ASP A 423 -8.04 7.53 -6.32
CA ASP A 423 -7.48 6.64 -5.30
C ASP A 423 -8.37 5.40 -5.06
N ASN A 424 -9.67 5.61 -4.84
CA ASN A 424 -10.64 4.52 -4.69
C ASN A 424 -10.69 3.61 -5.93
N ALA A 425 -10.63 4.19 -7.13
CA ALA A 425 -10.61 3.42 -8.37
C ALA A 425 -9.35 2.55 -8.49
N VAL A 426 -8.18 3.09 -8.13
CA VAL A 426 -6.91 2.35 -8.14
C VAL A 426 -6.98 1.19 -7.16
N LYS A 427 -7.41 1.46 -5.93
CA LYS A 427 -7.54 0.47 -4.83
C LYS A 427 -8.40 -0.73 -5.22
N ILE A 428 -9.57 -0.47 -5.80
CA ILE A 428 -10.51 -1.52 -6.24
C ILE A 428 -9.91 -2.31 -7.42
N GLU A 429 -9.44 -1.63 -8.46
CA GLU A 429 -8.94 -2.31 -9.67
C GLU A 429 -7.63 -3.06 -9.43
N ARG A 430 -6.79 -2.62 -8.49
CA ARG A 430 -5.58 -3.34 -8.08
C ARG A 430 -5.93 -4.69 -7.45
N LYS A 431 -6.85 -4.69 -6.48
CA LYS A 431 -7.34 -5.93 -5.83
C LYS A 431 -7.89 -6.91 -6.86
N ASP A 432 -8.74 -6.41 -7.76
CA ASP A 432 -9.37 -7.24 -8.79
C ASP A 432 -8.35 -7.77 -9.80
N SER A 433 -7.37 -6.95 -10.20
CA SER A 433 -6.31 -7.36 -11.11
C SER A 433 -5.38 -8.42 -10.51
N LEU A 434 -4.97 -8.27 -9.24
CA LEU A 434 -4.19 -9.30 -8.53
C LEU A 434 -4.95 -10.62 -8.43
N SER A 435 -6.25 -10.54 -8.12
CA SER A 435 -7.11 -11.73 -8.04
C SER A 435 -7.24 -12.45 -9.38
N ARG A 436 -7.44 -11.71 -10.48
CA ARG A 436 -7.47 -12.27 -11.84
C ARG A 436 -6.13 -12.88 -12.26
N LEU A 437 -5.03 -12.21 -11.90
CA LEU A 437 -3.69 -12.70 -12.18
C LEU A 437 -3.44 -14.03 -11.46
N TYR A 438 -3.75 -14.11 -10.16
CA TYR A 438 -3.69 -15.36 -9.40
C TYR A 438 -4.55 -16.45 -10.04
N GLN A 439 -5.82 -16.17 -10.35
CA GLN A 439 -6.71 -17.15 -11.00
C GLN A 439 -6.10 -17.69 -12.30
N SER A 440 -5.54 -16.81 -13.13
CA SER A 440 -4.94 -17.21 -14.42
C SER A 440 -3.69 -18.06 -14.24
N PHE A 441 -2.83 -17.77 -13.26
CA PHE A 441 -1.61 -18.53 -13.03
C PHE A 441 -1.84 -19.80 -12.19
N SER A 442 -2.90 -19.83 -11.38
CA SER A 442 -3.27 -20.99 -10.56
C SER A 442 -3.71 -22.20 -11.38
N THR A 443 -4.04 -22.01 -12.67
CA THR A 443 -4.40 -23.13 -13.56
C THR A 443 -3.21 -24.00 -13.94
N TYR A 444 -1.97 -23.52 -13.77
CA TYR A 444 -0.76 -24.26 -14.10
C TYR A 444 -0.31 -25.10 -12.89
N THR A 445 -0.28 -26.42 -13.08
CA THR A 445 0.10 -27.41 -12.07
C THR A 445 1.31 -28.20 -12.55
N ALA A 446 2.00 -28.88 -11.63
CA ALA A 446 3.11 -29.77 -12.02
C ALA A 446 2.65 -30.92 -12.94
N GLU A 447 1.36 -31.30 -12.86
CA GLU A 447 0.77 -32.34 -13.72
C GLU A 447 0.56 -31.86 -15.16
N ASN A 448 0.03 -30.63 -15.35
CA ASN A 448 -0.25 -30.12 -16.70
C ASN A 448 0.92 -29.33 -17.32
N THR A 449 1.91 -28.95 -16.50
CA THR A 449 3.15 -28.27 -16.91
C THR A 449 4.35 -28.95 -16.25
N PRO A 450 4.71 -30.18 -16.66
CA PRO A 450 5.77 -30.97 -16.00
C PRO A 450 7.20 -30.46 -16.26
N ASP A 451 7.37 -29.62 -17.30
CA ASP A 451 8.65 -29.03 -17.70
C ASP A 451 9.14 -28.00 -16.68
N LEU A 452 10.25 -28.30 -15.99
CA LEU A 452 10.79 -27.48 -14.89
C LEU A 452 11.17 -26.07 -15.32
N LEU A 453 11.68 -25.90 -16.55
CA LEU A 453 12.01 -24.57 -17.09
C LEU A 453 10.73 -23.73 -17.22
N LYS A 454 9.65 -24.33 -17.73
CA LYS A 454 8.32 -23.68 -17.81
C LYS A 454 7.77 -23.35 -16.43
N GLN A 455 7.92 -24.23 -15.45
CA GLN A 455 7.50 -23.95 -14.07
C GLN A 455 8.24 -22.76 -13.47
N ALA A 456 9.58 -22.70 -13.64
CA ALA A 456 10.38 -21.58 -13.16
C ALA A 456 9.97 -20.26 -13.84
N GLY A 457 9.72 -20.28 -15.15
CA GLY A 457 9.20 -19.13 -15.89
C GLY A 457 7.84 -18.63 -15.37
N ILE A 458 6.89 -19.54 -15.11
CA ILE A 458 5.59 -19.21 -14.49
C ILE A 458 5.79 -18.49 -13.16
N LYS A 459 6.64 -19.03 -12.27
CA LYS A 459 6.94 -18.41 -10.96
C LYS A 459 7.54 -17.01 -11.12
N LEU A 460 8.53 -16.85 -12.01
CA LEU A 460 9.21 -15.57 -12.26
C LEU A 460 8.24 -14.49 -12.73
N PHE A 461 7.47 -14.77 -13.78
CA PHE A 461 6.54 -13.81 -14.37
C PHE A 461 5.44 -13.44 -13.40
N TYR A 462 4.88 -14.45 -12.70
CA TYR A 462 3.87 -14.21 -11.70
C TYR A 462 4.39 -13.29 -10.58
N LYS A 463 5.58 -13.57 -10.05
CA LYS A 463 6.22 -12.80 -8.98
C LYS A 463 6.45 -11.34 -9.40
N LEU A 464 7.13 -11.10 -10.51
CA LEU A 464 7.50 -9.74 -10.96
C LEU A 464 6.30 -8.90 -11.38
N ILE A 465 5.33 -9.47 -12.09
CA ILE A 465 4.10 -8.75 -12.46
C ILE A 465 3.33 -8.35 -11.21
N SER A 466 3.19 -9.28 -10.26
CA SER A 466 2.45 -9.02 -9.05
C SER A 466 3.16 -8.00 -8.15
N GLU A 467 4.50 -8.00 -8.09
CA GLU A 467 5.28 -7.00 -7.35
C GLU A 467 5.14 -5.61 -7.98
N GLU A 468 5.16 -5.51 -9.30
CA GLU A 468 5.02 -4.23 -9.99
C GLU A 468 3.65 -3.59 -9.70
N LEU A 469 2.59 -4.40 -9.73
CA LEU A 469 1.22 -3.97 -9.39
C LEU A 469 1.10 -3.39 -7.96
N LYS A 470 2.03 -3.71 -7.06
CA LYS A 470 2.08 -3.21 -5.67
C LYS A 470 3.03 -2.03 -5.46
N SER A 471 4.06 -1.92 -6.30
CA SER A 471 5.12 -0.91 -6.16
C SER A 471 4.67 0.53 -6.46
N ASP A 472 3.56 0.66 -7.19
CA ASP A 472 3.03 1.92 -7.68
C ASP A 472 4.06 2.73 -8.48
N SER A 473 4.94 2.12 -9.27
CA SER A 473 6.00 2.84 -10.01
C SER A 473 5.48 4.04 -10.81
N GLY A 474 6.15 5.19 -10.72
CA GLY A 474 5.82 6.40 -11.47
C GLY A 474 6.99 7.39 -11.46
N ILE A 475 6.90 8.42 -12.30
CA ILE A 475 7.97 9.41 -12.50
C ILE A 475 7.86 10.58 -11.53
N GLY A 476 6.65 10.90 -11.06
CA GLY A 476 6.44 12.02 -10.16
C GLY A 476 6.69 11.67 -8.70
N VAL A 477 7.27 12.66 -8.02
CA VAL A 477 7.51 12.70 -6.59
C VAL A 477 6.70 13.86 -6.00
N GLY A 478 5.68 13.50 -5.22
CA GLY A 478 4.84 14.45 -4.48
C GLY A 478 5.36 14.59 -3.05
N ILE A 479 5.57 15.83 -2.60
CA ILE A 479 6.05 16.15 -1.24
C ILE A 479 5.01 16.95 -0.44
N HIS A 480 3.73 16.83 -0.78
CA HIS A 480 2.67 17.55 -0.11
C HIS A 480 2.06 16.70 1.04
N PRO A 481 1.77 17.27 2.23
CA PRO A 481 1.29 16.50 3.39
C PRO A 481 -0.02 15.71 3.18
N TRP A 482 -0.83 16.12 2.20
CA TRP A 482 -2.13 15.52 1.87
C TRP A 482 -2.09 14.51 0.72
N GLU A 483 -0.91 14.21 0.21
CA GLU A 483 -0.75 13.14 -0.76
C GLU A 483 -0.60 11.81 -0.05
N ASP A 484 -0.93 10.73 -0.77
CA ASP A 484 -0.46 9.41 -0.37
C ASP A 484 1.06 9.37 -0.42
N TYR A 485 1.65 8.51 0.40
CA TYR A 485 3.06 8.14 0.32
C TYR A 485 3.12 6.65 -0.03
N PRO A 486 3.31 6.27 -1.31
CA PRO A 486 3.60 7.09 -2.49
C PRO A 486 2.37 7.81 -3.06
N PRO A 487 2.53 8.87 -3.89
CA PRO A 487 1.40 9.70 -4.38
C PRO A 487 0.60 9.01 -5.49
N ILE A 488 -0.24 8.04 -5.11
CA ILE A 488 -1.00 7.14 -6.01
C ILE A 488 -1.83 7.92 -7.03
N THR A 489 -2.60 8.92 -6.59
CA THR A 489 -3.45 9.72 -7.48
C THR A 489 -2.63 10.40 -8.58
N MET A 490 -1.48 10.98 -8.22
CA MET A 490 -0.58 11.63 -9.16
C MET A 490 -0.01 10.63 -10.17
N ARG A 491 0.45 9.45 -9.72
CA ARG A 491 1.00 8.41 -10.59
C ARG A 491 -0.05 7.78 -11.52
N ALA A 492 -1.29 7.63 -11.07
CA ALA A 492 -2.38 7.18 -11.93
C ALA A 492 -2.67 8.19 -13.06
N ILE A 493 -2.60 9.49 -12.76
CA ILE A 493 -2.71 10.56 -13.76
C ILE A 493 -1.54 10.51 -14.76
N GLU A 494 -0.31 10.23 -14.29
CA GLU A 494 0.86 10.07 -15.15
C GLU A 494 0.69 8.98 -16.20
N TYR A 495 0.24 7.80 -15.79
CA TYR A 495 0.01 6.70 -16.71
C TYR A 495 -1.13 7.02 -17.68
N THR A 496 -2.14 7.74 -17.20
CA THR A 496 -3.24 8.20 -18.04
C THR A 496 -2.76 9.16 -19.13
N LEU A 497 -1.76 9.99 -18.85
CA LEU A 497 -1.20 11.01 -19.74
C LEU A 497 0.21 10.65 -20.26
N ALA A 498 0.56 9.36 -20.26
CA ALA A 498 1.93 8.92 -20.55
C ALA A 498 2.41 9.35 -21.95
N SER A 499 1.51 9.33 -22.95
CA SER A 499 1.84 9.76 -24.31
C SER A 499 2.13 11.26 -24.39
N GLU A 500 1.32 12.08 -23.70
CA GLU A 500 1.50 13.53 -23.63
C GLU A 500 2.80 13.88 -22.89
N LEU A 501 3.09 13.17 -21.80
CA LEU A 501 4.32 13.35 -21.03
C LEU A 501 5.55 12.95 -21.84
N GLU A 502 5.55 11.79 -22.51
CA GLU A 502 6.67 11.36 -23.35
C GLU A 502 6.98 12.39 -24.43
N GLN A 503 5.95 12.85 -25.15
CA GLN A 503 6.11 13.87 -26.17
C GLN A 503 6.66 15.17 -25.59
N ALA A 504 6.16 15.60 -24.43
CA ALA A 504 6.65 16.80 -23.76
C ALA A 504 8.11 16.68 -23.30
N PHE A 505 8.53 15.53 -22.76
CA PHE A 505 9.93 15.32 -22.36
C PHE A 505 10.89 15.20 -23.55
N LEU A 506 10.44 14.69 -24.70
CA LEU A 506 11.22 14.69 -25.94
C LEU A 506 11.40 16.10 -26.53
N GLN A 507 10.45 17.00 -26.29
CA GLN A 507 10.43 18.38 -26.81
C GLN A 507 10.86 19.44 -25.79
N GLY A 508 10.92 19.07 -24.51
CA GLY A 508 10.99 19.97 -23.36
C GLY A 508 12.37 20.55 -23.09
N ALA A 509 12.39 21.63 -22.29
CA ALA A 509 13.59 22.29 -21.82
C ALA A 509 14.24 21.54 -20.63
N ASN A 510 15.43 22.00 -20.22
CA ASN A 510 16.29 21.39 -19.20
C ASN A 510 15.67 21.16 -17.80
N ASP A 511 14.47 21.66 -17.49
CA ASP A 511 13.79 21.42 -16.20
C ASP A 511 12.64 20.39 -16.34
N PRO A 512 12.84 19.16 -15.84
CA PRO A 512 11.84 18.10 -15.87
C PRO A 512 10.56 18.44 -15.09
N ALA A 513 10.66 19.11 -13.94
CA ALA A 513 9.50 19.39 -13.08
C ALA A 513 8.57 20.43 -13.71
N HIS A 514 9.15 21.46 -14.32
CA HIS A 514 8.39 22.44 -15.09
C HIS A 514 7.68 21.78 -16.29
N THR A 515 8.40 20.97 -17.07
CA THR A 515 7.85 20.26 -18.24
C THR A 515 6.67 19.36 -17.85
N TYR A 516 6.81 18.62 -16.75
CA TYR A 516 5.75 17.79 -16.20
C TYR A 516 4.53 18.63 -15.79
N CYS A 517 4.71 19.65 -14.95
CA CYS A 517 3.61 20.45 -14.40
C CYS A 517 2.83 21.15 -15.50
N ASP A 518 3.52 21.70 -16.50
CA ASP A 518 2.88 22.35 -17.64
C ASP A 518 2.06 21.38 -18.48
N THR A 519 2.59 20.17 -18.69
CA THR A 519 1.87 19.12 -19.43
C THR A 519 0.60 18.70 -18.70
N MET A 520 0.68 18.51 -17.37
CA MET A 520 -0.49 18.20 -16.55
C MET A 520 -1.55 19.30 -16.60
N LYS A 521 -1.15 20.57 -16.44
CA LYS A 521 -2.07 21.72 -16.50
C LYS A 521 -2.76 21.84 -17.86
N ARG A 522 -2.01 21.69 -18.96
CA ARG A 522 -2.58 21.72 -20.33
C ARG A 522 -3.61 20.62 -20.58
N ASN A 523 -3.51 19.51 -19.84
CA ASN A 523 -4.45 18.39 -19.90
C ASN A 523 -5.54 18.46 -18.82
N GLY A 524 -5.77 19.63 -18.22
CA GLY A 524 -6.89 19.88 -17.32
C GLY A 524 -6.69 19.38 -15.89
N ILE A 525 -5.47 19.00 -15.49
CA ILE A 525 -5.20 18.62 -14.10
C ILE A 525 -5.03 19.86 -13.24
N ILE A 526 -5.67 19.88 -12.08
CA ILE A 526 -5.61 20.99 -11.12
C ILE A 526 -4.75 20.63 -9.90
N SER A 527 -4.06 21.63 -9.35
CA SER A 527 -3.41 21.52 -8.05
C SER A 527 -3.09 22.91 -7.50
N LYS A 528 -3.26 23.08 -6.19
CA LYS A 528 -2.77 24.26 -5.46
C LYS A 528 -1.29 24.14 -5.06
N SER A 529 -0.71 22.94 -5.20
CA SER A 529 0.62 22.59 -4.69
C SER A 529 1.55 22.10 -5.80
N TRP A 530 1.53 22.73 -6.98
CA TRP A 530 2.47 22.42 -8.07
C TRP A 530 3.95 22.63 -7.67
N HIS A 531 4.21 23.53 -6.72
CA HIS A 531 5.56 23.75 -6.18
C HIS A 531 6.06 22.58 -5.31
N CYS A 532 5.19 21.61 -4.99
CA CYS A 532 5.51 20.39 -4.24
C CYS A 532 5.74 19.18 -5.17
N VAL A 533 6.05 19.39 -6.45
CA VAL A 533 6.29 18.31 -7.42
C VAL A 533 7.77 18.27 -7.80
N ARG A 534 8.34 17.07 -7.74
CA ARG A 534 9.67 16.74 -8.28
C ARG A 534 9.53 15.57 -9.25
N ILE A 535 10.55 15.35 -10.10
CA ILE A 535 10.56 14.26 -11.08
C ILE A 535 11.79 13.38 -10.86
N ASP A 536 11.55 12.08 -10.81
CA ASP A 536 12.59 11.07 -10.87
C ASP A 536 12.96 10.80 -12.33
N VAL A 537 14.03 11.44 -12.78
CA VAL A 537 14.53 11.33 -14.16
C VAL A 537 14.94 9.90 -14.53
N ASN A 538 15.32 9.08 -13.55
CA ASN A 538 15.72 7.70 -13.79
C ASN A 538 14.52 6.81 -14.14
N LYS A 539 13.28 7.27 -13.90
CA LYS A 539 12.05 6.54 -14.21
C LYS A 539 11.40 6.97 -15.53
N LEU A 540 11.99 7.90 -16.27
CA LEU A 540 11.45 8.35 -17.57
C LEU A 540 11.37 7.23 -18.61
N TYR A 541 12.14 6.15 -18.46
CA TYR A 541 12.06 4.96 -19.32
C TYR A 541 10.68 4.26 -19.27
N LEU A 542 9.86 4.52 -18.24
CA LEU A 542 8.51 3.95 -18.13
C LEU A 542 7.58 4.46 -19.25
N LEU A 543 7.71 5.74 -19.63
CA LEU A 543 6.83 6.38 -20.61
C LEU A 543 6.81 5.66 -21.98
N PRO A 544 7.94 5.37 -22.64
CA PRO A 544 7.93 4.64 -23.90
C PRO A 544 7.41 3.21 -23.77
N ILE A 545 7.57 2.54 -22.62
CA ILE A 545 6.96 1.22 -22.39
C ILE A 545 5.44 1.34 -22.45
N LEU A 546 4.87 2.30 -21.74
CA LEU A 546 3.42 2.54 -21.67
C LEU A 546 2.81 2.92 -23.02
N LYS A 547 3.52 3.73 -23.82
CA LYS A 547 3.06 4.08 -25.16
C LYS A 547 3.08 2.89 -26.11
N ASN A 548 4.12 2.06 -26.05
CA ASN A 548 4.32 0.98 -27.01
C ASN A 548 3.50 -0.29 -26.72
N CYS A 549 3.05 -0.47 -25.47
CA CYS A 549 2.31 -1.67 -25.08
C CYS A 549 0.80 -1.63 -25.44
N GLY A 550 0.26 -0.48 -25.86
CA GLY A 550 -1.12 -0.37 -26.35
C GLY A 550 -2.17 -0.05 -25.28
N VAL A 551 -1.80 0.04 -23.99
CA VAL A 551 -2.74 0.35 -22.88
C VAL A 551 -3.48 1.66 -23.10
N LEU A 552 -2.80 2.64 -23.69
CA LEU A 552 -3.33 3.99 -23.92
C LEU A 552 -4.41 4.02 -25.01
N SER A 553 -4.48 2.99 -25.85
CA SER A 553 -5.45 2.88 -26.95
C SER A 553 -6.74 2.15 -26.57
N LEU A 554 -6.78 1.56 -25.38
CA LEU A 554 -7.98 0.88 -24.89
C LEU A 554 -9.10 1.88 -24.62
N HIS A 555 -10.30 1.53 -25.11
CA HIS A 555 -11.52 2.26 -24.80
C HIS A 555 -11.87 2.14 -23.32
N SER A 556 -12.28 3.24 -22.69
CA SER A 556 -12.74 3.25 -21.30
C SER A 556 -14.02 4.05 -21.18
N SER A 557 -15.07 3.47 -20.61
CA SER A 557 -16.41 4.09 -20.56
C SER A 557 -16.62 4.98 -19.34
N ASN A 558 -15.75 4.85 -18.34
CA ASN A 558 -15.82 5.56 -17.05
C ASN A 558 -14.43 5.62 -16.40
N LEU A 559 -14.34 6.27 -15.23
CA LEU A 559 -13.08 6.42 -14.50
C LEU A 559 -12.46 5.08 -14.06
N MET A 560 -13.28 4.14 -13.59
CA MET A 560 -12.81 2.81 -13.16
C MET A 560 -12.11 2.09 -14.31
N GLU A 561 -12.77 2.03 -15.47
CA GLU A 561 -12.21 1.42 -16.68
C GLU A 561 -10.95 2.15 -17.17
N LEU A 562 -10.89 3.48 -17.04
CA LEU A 562 -9.71 4.26 -17.43
C LEU A 562 -8.50 3.92 -16.53
N VAL A 563 -8.71 3.90 -15.21
CA VAL A 563 -7.68 3.52 -14.23
C VAL A 563 -7.25 2.07 -14.43
N ARG A 564 -8.20 1.16 -14.61
CA ARG A 564 -7.92 -0.25 -14.92
C ARG A 564 -7.05 -0.39 -16.16
N ASN A 565 -7.45 0.24 -17.27
CA ASN A 565 -6.81 0.04 -18.56
C ASN A 565 -5.44 0.71 -18.63
N ARG A 566 -5.32 1.97 -18.18
CA ARG A 566 -4.09 2.74 -18.33
C ARG A 566 -3.13 2.61 -17.17
N TYR A 567 -3.60 2.72 -15.92
CA TYR A 567 -2.73 2.65 -14.74
C TYR A 567 -2.42 1.20 -14.36
N ILE A 568 -3.43 0.42 -13.99
CA ILE A 568 -3.24 -0.97 -13.55
C ILE A 568 -2.71 -1.84 -14.69
N GLY A 569 -3.28 -1.71 -15.89
CA GLY A 569 -2.78 -2.35 -17.11
C GLY A 569 -1.35 -1.91 -17.46
N GLY A 570 -1.02 -0.64 -17.24
CA GLY A 570 0.33 -0.11 -17.45
C GLY A 570 1.35 -0.72 -16.49
N LEU A 571 1.03 -0.76 -15.18
CA LEU A 571 1.87 -1.40 -14.16
C LEU A 571 2.09 -2.88 -14.49
N ARG A 572 1.05 -3.60 -14.89
CA ARG A 572 1.18 -4.99 -15.35
C ARG A 572 2.18 -5.09 -16.51
N LYS A 573 2.13 -4.20 -17.50
CA LYS A 573 3.04 -4.21 -18.66
C LYS A 573 4.48 -3.83 -18.31
N VAL A 574 4.67 -2.95 -17.33
CA VAL A 574 5.99 -2.68 -16.75
C VAL A 574 6.53 -3.93 -16.04
N GLY A 575 5.68 -4.66 -15.32
CA GLY A 575 6.04 -5.93 -14.69
C GLY A 575 6.39 -7.02 -15.71
N GLU A 576 5.61 -7.14 -16.80
CA GLU A 576 5.92 -8.01 -17.93
C GLU A 576 7.27 -7.64 -18.56
N PHE A 577 7.55 -6.33 -18.75
CA PHE A 577 8.84 -5.86 -19.27
C PHE A 577 10.01 -6.33 -18.40
N LYS A 578 9.93 -6.12 -17.08
CA LYS A 578 10.97 -6.54 -16.11
C LYS A 578 11.16 -8.06 -16.12
N ALA A 579 10.07 -8.82 -16.23
CA ALA A 579 10.14 -10.27 -16.31
C ALA A 579 10.79 -10.75 -17.60
N TRP A 580 10.49 -10.13 -18.74
CA TRP A 580 11.17 -10.43 -20.00
C TRP A 580 12.64 -10.06 -19.98
N GLU A 581 13.00 -8.92 -19.38
CA GLU A 581 14.40 -8.51 -19.21
C GLU A 581 15.18 -9.58 -18.43
N GLN A 582 14.72 -9.94 -17.22
CA GLN A 582 15.36 -10.98 -16.41
C GLN A 582 15.38 -12.36 -17.10
N CYS A 583 14.29 -12.70 -17.81
CA CYS A 583 14.21 -13.95 -18.55
C CYS A 583 15.24 -14.01 -19.69
N LEU A 584 15.44 -12.93 -20.44
CA LEU A 584 16.38 -12.89 -21.56
C LEU A 584 17.83 -12.83 -21.09
N GLU A 585 18.11 -12.18 -19.96
CA GLU A 585 19.42 -12.21 -19.29
C GLU A 585 19.84 -13.64 -18.91
N ALA A 586 18.88 -14.56 -18.76
CA ALA A 586 19.18 -15.94 -18.43
C ALA A 586 19.74 -16.77 -19.60
N PHE A 587 19.53 -16.34 -20.85
CA PHE A 587 20.01 -17.03 -22.04
C PHE A 587 21.28 -16.36 -22.60
N ASP A 588 22.04 -17.05 -23.47
CA ASP A 588 23.18 -16.43 -24.16
C ASP A 588 22.73 -15.20 -24.96
N THR A 589 23.39 -14.08 -24.73
CA THR A 589 23.24 -12.80 -25.46
C THR A 589 23.22 -12.94 -26.98
N LYS A 590 23.93 -13.92 -27.56
CA LYS A 590 23.92 -14.18 -29.01
C LYS A 590 22.59 -14.72 -29.50
N ILE A 591 21.92 -15.53 -28.67
CA ILE A 591 20.61 -16.10 -28.95
C ILE A 591 19.53 -15.05 -28.73
N THR A 592 19.71 -14.18 -27.73
CA THR A 592 18.71 -13.16 -27.38
C THR A 592 18.82 -11.86 -28.15
N ALA A 593 19.85 -11.67 -28.97
CA ALA A 593 20.09 -10.45 -29.75
C ALA A 593 18.91 -10.00 -30.65
N ASN A 594 18.06 -10.94 -31.06
CA ASN A 594 16.90 -10.66 -31.90
C ASN A 594 15.61 -10.41 -31.10
N PHE A 595 15.63 -10.63 -29.78
CA PHE A 595 14.50 -10.35 -28.90
C PHE A 595 14.69 -9.01 -28.20
N SER A 596 13.61 -8.24 -28.12
CA SER A 596 13.53 -7.04 -27.30
C SER A 596 12.40 -7.22 -26.31
N PRO A 597 12.61 -6.95 -25.00
CA PRO A 597 11.53 -6.94 -24.02
C PRO A 597 10.32 -6.12 -24.50
N ASN A 598 10.54 -4.97 -25.12
CA ASN A 598 9.46 -4.14 -25.69
C ASN A 598 8.64 -4.87 -26.76
N ASN A 599 9.29 -5.63 -27.64
CA ASN A 599 8.61 -6.40 -28.68
C ASN A 599 7.82 -7.57 -28.07
N LEU A 600 8.36 -8.23 -27.05
CA LEU A 600 7.69 -9.33 -26.36
C LEU A 600 6.47 -8.84 -25.56
N VAL A 601 6.60 -7.73 -24.82
CA VAL A 601 5.48 -7.07 -24.12
C VAL A 601 4.37 -6.64 -25.09
N LYS A 602 4.73 -6.24 -26.31
CA LYS A 602 3.78 -5.92 -27.37
C LYS A 602 3.10 -7.18 -27.93
N SER A 603 3.83 -8.29 -28.04
CA SER A 603 3.32 -9.56 -28.57
C SER A 603 2.31 -10.25 -27.65
N THR A 604 2.38 -10.00 -26.33
CA THR A 604 1.40 -10.51 -25.36
C THR A 604 0.05 -9.77 -25.44
N GLY A 605 -0.01 -8.70 -26.25
CA GLY A 605 -1.21 -7.92 -26.54
C GLY A 605 -1.84 -7.23 -25.33
N ILE A 606 -2.84 -6.40 -25.59
CA ILE A 606 -3.80 -5.83 -24.62
C ILE A 606 -5.19 -5.81 -25.21
#